data_AF-A0A699S778-F1
#
_entry.id   AF-A0A699S778-F1
#
_cell.length_a   1.000
_cell.length_b   1.000
_cell.length_c   1.000
_cell.angle_alpha   90.00
_cell.angle_beta   90.00
_cell.angle_gamma   90.00
#
_symmetry.space_group_name_H-M   'P 1'
#
loop_
_entity.id
_entity.type
_entity.pdbx_description
1 polymer ?
#
loop_
_entity_poly.entity_id
_entity_poly.type
_entity_poly.pdbx_seq_one_letter_code
_entity_poly.pdbx_strand_id
1 'polypeptide(L)'
;LTVNPYVYISCIKQFWNTAVVKHSGDVTKLQALVDKKRIVITEEVVREILQLNDVKCVICLLNEEIFVGLARMGYEKPSTKLTFYKAFFSTQWKFFIHTILHSLSAKRTSWNEFSSAMASALICLSSDQHC
;
A
#
# COMPACT_ATOMS: atom_id res chain seq x y z
N LEU A 1 -15.21 -8.14 25.89
CA LEU A 1 -15.73 -9.38 25.27
C LEU A 1 -15.39 -9.33 23.79
N THR A 2 -14.38 -10.05 23.35
CA THR A 2 -13.95 -10.08 21.94
C THR A 2 -14.87 -11.04 21.19
N VAL A 3 -15.97 -10.53 20.65
CA VAL A 3 -16.86 -11.32 19.78
C VAL A 3 -16.09 -11.54 18.49
N ASN A 4 -15.67 -12.77 18.23
CA ASN A 4 -14.95 -13.12 17.01
C ASN A 4 -15.98 -13.19 15.87
N PRO A 5 -16.02 -12.24 14.93
CA PRO A 5 -17.07 -12.21 13.92
C PRO A 5 -16.86 -13.35 12.92
N TYR A 6 -17.88 -14.20 12.74
CA TYR A 6 -17.86 -15.22 11.70
C TYR A 6 -18.09 -14.58 10.33
N VAL A 7 -17.10 -14.69 9.43
CA VAL A 7 -17.24 -14.28 8.03
C VAL A 7 -17.41 -15.53 7.17
N TYR A 8 -18.59 -15.70 6.57
CA TYR A 8 -18.84 -16.84 5.69
C TYR A 8 -18.18 -16.63 4.32
N ILE A 9 -17.54 -17.68 3.80
CA ILE A 9 -16.90 -17.69 2.48
C ILE A 9 -17.90 -17.32 1.37
N SER A 10 -19.17 -17.72 1.51
CA SER A 10 -20.25 -17.36 0.59
C SER A 10 -20.46 -15.85 0.49
N CYS A 11 -20.44 -15.14 1.62
CA CYS A 11 -20.59 -13.69 1.66
C CYS A 11 -19.43 -12.98 0.95
N ILE A 12 -18.20 -13.48 1.11
CA ILE A 12 -17.01 -12.97 0.41
C ILE A 12 -17.15 -13.16 -1.11
N LYS A 13 -17.59 -14.34 -1.55
CA LYS A 13 -17.82 -14.60 -2.99
C LYS A 13 -18.91 -13.71 -3.57
N GLN A 14 -20.04 -13.55 -2.88
CA GLN A 14 -21.12 -12.67 -3.31
C GLN A 14 -20.65 -11.22 -3.40
N PHE A 15 -19.85 -10.77 -2.42
CA PHE A 15 -19.26 -9.45 -2.44
C PHE A 15 -18.45 -9.24 -3.72
N TRP A 16 -17.46 -10.09 -4.00
CA TRP A 16 -16.60 -9.92 -5.19
C TRP A 16 -17.35 -10.06 -6.52
N ASN A 17 -18.41 -10.88 -6.57
CA ASN A 17 -19.23 -11.02 -7.78
C ASN A 17 -20.10 -9.79 -8.08
N THR A 18 -20.43 -8.99 -7.06
CA THR A 18 -21.37 -7.86 -7.18
C THR A 18 -20.71 -6.50 -6.95
N ALA A 19 -19.44 -6.49 -6.53
CA ALA A 19 -18.70 -5.29 -6.25
C ALA A 19 -18.50 -4.45 -7.52
N VAL A 20 -18.94 -3.20 -7.46
CA VAL A 20 -18.79 -2.20 -8.51
C VAL A 20 -18.26 -0.91 -7.92
N VAL A 21 -17.34 -0.28 -8.64
CA VAL A 21 -16.86 1.06 -8.30
C VAL A 21 -17.88 2.08 -8.80
N LYS A 22 -18.25 3.03 -7.94
CA LYS A 22 -19.12 4.16 -8.29
C LYS A 22 -18.44 5.47 -7.95
N HIS A 23 -18.63 6.44 -8.82
CA HIS A 23 -18.22 7.82 -8.61
C HIS A 23 -19.46 8.66 -8.32
N SER A 24 -19.39 9.53 -7.31
CA SER A 24 -20.46 10.46 -6.96
C SER A 24 -19.83 11.81 -6.61
N GLY A 25 -19.73 12.68 -7.61
CA GLY A 25 -18.86 13.86 -7.51
C GLY A 25 -17.40 13.43 -7.37
N ASP A 26 -16.69 14.02 -6.41
CA ASP A 26 -15.28 13.72 -6.13
C ASP A 26 -15.07 12.45 -5.28
N VAL A 27 -16.16 11.83 -4.81
CA VAL A 27 -16.08 10.65 -3.93
C VAL A 27 -16.14 9.36 -4.74
N THR A 28 -15.14 8.50 -4.56
CA THR A 28 -15.12 7.14 -5.10
C THR A 28 -15.54 6.15 -4.01
N LYS A 29 -16.49 5.26 -4.31
CA LYS A 29 -16.99 4.25 -3.37
C LYS A 29 -17.14 2.89 -4.04
N LEU A 30 -16.87 1.83 -3.29
CA LEU A 30 -17.14 0.46 -3.70
C LEU A 30 -18.52 0.06 -3.19
N GLN A 31 -19.38 -0.44 -4.07
CA GLN A 31 -20.70 -0.94 -3.70
C GLN A 31 -20.84 -2.40 -4.08
N ALA A 32 -21.35 -3.22 -3.17
CA ALA A 32 -21.64 -4.63 -3.42
C ALA A 32 -23.00 -5.01 -2.84
N LEU A 33 -23.54 -6.15 -3.28
CA LEU A 33 -24.76 -6.73 -2.74
C LEU A 33 -24.43 -8.09 -2.12
N VAL A 34 -24.54 -8.17 -0.80
CA VAL A 34 -24.30 -9.41 -0.04
C VAL A 34 -25.57 -9.74 0.72
N ASP A 35 -26.14 -10.92 0.49
CA ASP A 35 -27.42 -11.37 1.06
C ASP A 35 -28.53 -10.33 0.91
N LYS A 36 -28.62 -9.72 -0.28
CA LYS A 36 -29.54 -8.61 -0.62
C LYS A 36 -29.33 -7.33 0.19
N LYS A 37 -28.32 -7.27 1.04
CA LYS A 37 -27.89 -6.05 1.74
C LYS A 37 -26.85 -5.32 0.89
N ARG A 38 -27.08 -4.02 0.71
CA ARG A 38 -26.13 -3.15 0.03
C ARG A 38 -24.98 -2.83 0.97
N ILE A 39 -23.79 -3.27 0.62
CA ILE A 39 -22.54 -2.90 1.28
C ILE A 39 -21.95 -1.71 0.54
N VAL A 40 -21.58 -0.66 1.26
CA VAL A 40 -20.88 0.50 0.72
C VAL A 40 -19.59 0.66 1.49
N ILE A 41 -18.46 0.62 0.79
CA ILE A 41 -17.14 0.87 1.36
C ILE A 41 -16.64 2.16 0.72
N THR A 42 -16.40 3.15 1.56
CA THR A 42 -15.78 4.42 1.16
C THR A 42 -14.36 4.47 1.72
N GLU A 43 -13.57 5.40 1.20
CA GLU A 43 -12.21 5.62 1.70
C GLU A 43 -12.20 5.91 3.21
N GLU A 44 -13.14 6.71 3.69
CA GLU A 44 -13.24 7.11 5.10
C GLU A 44 -13.47 5.89 6.02
N VAL A 45 -14.34 4.95 5.62
CA VAL A 45 -14.60 3.72 6.37
C VAL A 45 -13.37 2.81 6.42
N VAL A 46 -12.63 2.72 5.31
CA VAL A 46 -11.38 1.95 5.27
C VAL A 46 -10.35 2.59 6.22
N ARG A 47 -10.24 3.92 6.22
CA ARG A 47 -9.34 4.65 7.11
C ARG A 47 -9.69 4.44 8.58
N GLU A 48 -10.97 4.54 8.94
CA GLU A 48 -11.44 4.33 10.32
C GLU A 48 -11.14 2.91 10.82
N ILE A 49 -11.48 1.88 10.04
CA ILE A 49 -11.31 0.48 10.43
C ILE A 49 -9.83 0.10 10.54
N LEU A 50 -9.03 0.56 9.59
CA LEU A 50 -7.60 0.26 9.55
C LEU A 50 -6.78 1.22 10.43
N GLN A 51 -7.41 2.18 11.12
CA GLN A 51 -6.77 3.23 11.91
C GLN A 51 -5.70 3.99 11.11
N LEU A 52 -5.95 4.21 9.82
CA LEU A 52 -5.11 5.03 8.96
C LEU A 52 -5.45 6.50 9.27
N ASN A 53 -4.89 7.03 10.36
CA ASN A 53 -5.08 8.40 10.81
C ASN A 53 -4.63 9.37 9.72
N ASP A 54 -5.58 9.98 9.04
CA ASP A 54 -5.24 10.95 8.00
C ASP A 54 -6.33 11.98 7.78
N VAL A 55 -6.10 13.17 8.29
CA VAL A 55 -6.80 14.36 7.81
C VAL A 55 -6.05 14.98 6.62
N LYS A 56 -4.79 14.59 6.33
CA LYS A 56 -4.02 15.15 5.20
C LYS A 56 -2.59 14.59 4.96
N CYS A 57 -2.16 13.46 5.51
CA CYS A 57 -0.76 13.05 5.34
C CYS A 57 -0.56 12.36 3.99
N VAL A 58 -0.23 13.14 2.97
CA VAL A 58 0.84 12.67 2.08
C VAL A 58 2.08 12.62 2.98
N ILE A 59 2.49 11.43 3.40
CA ILE A 59 3.79 11.25 4.07
C ILE A 59 4.86 11.53 3.00
N CYS A 60 5.17 12.80 2.82
CA CYS A 60 6.37 13.23 2.11
C CYS A 60 7.53 13.04 3.07
N LEU A 61 8.11 11.84 3.06
CA LEU A 61 9.44 11.66 3.64
C LEU A 61 10.37 12.68 2.97
N LEU A 62 11.10 13.46 3.77
CA LEU A 62 12.17 14.30 3.27
C LEU A 62 13.19 13.41 2.55
N ASN A 63 13.90 13.95 1.57
CA ASN A 63 14.91 13.18 0.82
C ASN A 63 15.93 12.52 1.78
N GLU A 64 16.30 13.20 2.86
CA GLU A 64 17.17 12.67 3.91
C GLU A 64 16.57 11.44 4.61
N GLU A 65 15.28 11.48 4.94
CA GLU A 65 14.56 10.35 5.55
C GLU A 65 14.46 9.15 4.60
N ILE A 66 14.29 9.41 3.30
CA ILE A 66 14.35 8.37 2.26
C ILE A 66 15.75 7.73 2.24
N PHE A 67 16.82 8.51 2.21
CA PHE A 67 18.18 7.96 2.21
C PHE A 67 18.51 7.18 3.49
N VAL A 68 18.10 7.70 4.66
CA VAL A 68 18.30 7.03 5.95
C VAL A 68 17.52 5.70 6.00
N GLY A 69 16.25 5.70 5.57
CA GLY A 69 15.43 4.49 5.52
C GLY A 69 16.02 3.44 4.57
N LEU A 70 16.44 3.85 3.37
CA LEU A 70 17.09 2.96 2.41
C LEU A 70 18.41 2.40 2.93
N ALA A 71 19.23 3.20 3.60
CA ALA A 71 20.48 2.75 4.23
C ALA A 71 20.21 1.69 5.33
N ARG A 72 19.15 1.87 6.15
CA ARG A 72 18.70 0.87 7.13
C ARG A 72 18.27 -0.44 6.47
N MET A 73 17.67 -0.37 5.28
CA MET A 73 17.34 -1.53 4.45
C MET A 73 18.56 -2.10 3.68
N GLY A 74 19.78 -1.64 3.97
CA GLY A 74 21.01 -2.15 3.34
C GLY A 74 21.18 -1.72 1.89
N TYR A 75 20.76 -0.50 1.52
CA TYR A 75 21.09 0.11 0.23
C TYR A 75 22.52 0.64 0.23
N GLU A 76 23.38 0.10 -0.61
CA GLU A 76 24.84 0.33 -0.53
C GLU A 76 25.34 1.43 -1.47
N LYS A 77 24.48 2.00 -2.33
CA LYS A 77 24.90 3.00 -3.31
C LYS A 77 24.64 4.43 -2.82
N PRO A 78 25.67 5.28 -2.70
CA PRO A 78 25.46 6.71 -2.53
C PRO A 78 24.84 7.28 -3.82
N SER A 79 23.71 7.98 -3.68
CA SER A 79 23.03 8.64 -4.79
C SER A 79 22.51 9.98 -4.33
N THR A 80 22.70 11.03 -5.12
CA THR A 80 21.99 12.31 -4.97
C THR A 80 20.71 12.34 -5.81
N LYS A 81 20.47 11.30 -6.62
CA LYS A 81 19.28 11.14 -7.44
C LYS A 81 18.18 10.41 -6.68
N LEU A 82 16.94 10.79 -6.94
CA LEU A 82 15.72 10.18 -6.40
C LEU A 82 15.21 8.99 -7.23
N THR A 83 16.13 8.33 -7.93
CA THR A 83 15.89 7.05 -8.59
C THR A 83 16.83 6.01 -7.99
N PHE A 84 16.26 4.86 -7.63
CA PHE A 84 16.93 3.85 -6.85
C PHE A 84 16.92 2.53 -7.60
N TYR A 85 17.98 1.74 -7.41
CA TYR A 85 18.09 0.44 -8.08
C TYR A 85 18.09 -0.72 -7.10
N LYS A 86 17.16 -1.67 -7.30
CA LYS A 86 17.05 -2.89 -6.47
C LYS A 86 18.37 -3.68 -6.36
N ALA A 87 19.21 -3.62 -7.40
CA ALA A 87 20.49 -4.33 -7.45
C ALA A 87 21.43 -3.99 -6.28
N PHE A 88 21.33 -2.79 -5.70
CA PHE A 88 22.21 -2.30 -4.63
C PHE A 88 21.70 -2.58 -3.22
N PHE A 89 20.61 -3.35 -3.06
CA PHE A 89 20.17 -3.81 -1.74
C PHE A 89 20.83 -5.14 -1.38
N SER A 90 20.92 -5.41 -0.07
CA SER A 90 21.30 -6.72 0.43
C SER A 90 20.34 -7.82 -0.05
N THR A 91 20.81 -9.07 -0.07
CA THR A 91 20.06 -10.23 -0.58
C THR A 91 18.72 -10.42 0.14
N GLN A 92 18.67 -10.12 1.45
CA GLN A 92 17.45 -10.23 2.25
C GLN A 92 16.34 -9.27 1.76
N TRP A 93 16.69 -8.02 1.48
CA TRP A 93 15.73 -7.00 1.06
C TRP A 93 15.37 -7.08 -0.43
N LYS A 94 16.24 -7.65 -1.26
CA LYS A 94 16.00 -7.84 -2.70
C LYS A 94 14.71 -8.60 -2.98
N PHE A 95 14.43 -9.67 -2.25
CA PHE A 95 13.19 -10.44 -2.46
C PHE A 95 11.96 -9.63 -2.09
N PHE A 96 11.97 -8.99 -0.91
CA PHE A 96 10.86 -8.14 -0.44
C PHE A 96 10.56 -6.99 -1.41
N ILE A 97 11.59 -6.24 -1.82
CA ILE A 97 11.47 -5.13 -2.77
C ILE A 97 10.94 -5.64 -4.12
N HIS A 98 11.36 -6.82 -4.56
CA HIS A 98 10.84 -7.43 -5.78
C HIS A 98 9.33 -7.67 -5.71
N THR A 99 8.86 -8.25 -4.62
CA THR A 99 7.45 -8.59 -4.40
C THR A 99 6.59 -7.33 -4.39
N ILE A 100 7.01 -6.30 -3.65
CA ILE A 100 6.27 -5.03 -3.59
C ILE A 100 6.25 -4.33 -4.94
N LEU A 101 7.40 -4.27 -5.65
CA LEU A 101 7.43 -3.72 -7.00
C LEU A 101 6.46 -4.49 -7.91
N HIS A 102 6.52 -5.82 -7.91
CA HIS A 102 5.66 -6.66 -8.73
C HIS A 102 4.16 -6.45 -8.43
N SER A 103 3.81 -6.23 -7.17
CA SER A 103 2.43 -6.03 -6.75
C SER A 103 1.89 -4.62 -7.00
N LEU A 104 2.74 -3.59 -6.92
CA LEU A 104 2.30 -2.18 -6.93
C LEU A 104 2.71 -1.39 -8.17
N SER A 105 3.63 -1.90 -8.99
CA SER A 105 4.14 -1.17 -10.17
C SER A 105 3.23 -1.33 -11.39
N ALA A 106 2.95 -0.23 -12.08
CA ALA A 106 2.29 -0.24 -13.39
C ALA A 106 3.22 -0.67 -14.55
N LYS A 107 4.54 -0.79 -14.31
CA LYS A 107 5.53 -1.16 -15.34
C LYS A 107 5.61 -2.68 -15.51
N ARG A 108 5.65 -3.15 -16.76
CA ARG A 108 5.80 -4.58 -17.10
C ARG A 108 7.25 -5.03 -17.38
N THR A 109 8.21 -4.13 -17.67
CA THR A 109 9.50 -4.55 -18.26
C THR A 109 10.78 -3.81 -17.81
N SER A 110 10.81 -3.12 -16.67
CA SER A 110 12.09 -2.87 -15.98
C SER A 110 11.93 -2.80 -14.46
N TRP A 111 12.30 -3.89 -13.78
CA TRP A 111 12.16 -4.09 -12.34
C TRP A 111 13.35 -3.62 -11.51
N ASN A 112 14.38 -3.11 -12.19
CA ASN A 112 15.63 -2.75 -11.54
C ASN A 112 15.60 -1.34 -10.98
N GLU A 113 14.82 -0.42 -11.55
CA GLU A 113 14.76 0.99 -11.14
C GLU A 113 13.37 1.35 -10.59
N PHE A 114 13.34 2.09 -9.48
CA PHE A 114 12.10 2.58 -8.89
C PHE A 114 12.25 4.02 -8.36
N SER A 115 11.12 4.71 -8.23
CA SER A 115 11.03 6.12 -7.84
C SER A 115 11.06 6.33 -6.32
N SER A 116 11.32 7.56 -5.89
CA SER A 116 11.20 7.97 -4.48
C SER A 116 9.84 7.68 -3.86
N ALA A 117 8.74 7.84 -4.60
CA ALA A 117 7.39 7.50 -4.09
C ALA A 117 7.27 6.02 -3.70
N MET A 118 7.84 5.12 -4.50
CA MET A 118 7.89 3.70 -4.18
C MET A 118 8.87 3.41 -3.03
N ALA A 119 9.97 4.16 -2.94
CA ALA A 119 10.90 4.07 -1.80
C ALA A 119 10.22 4.46 -0.48
N SER A 120 9.41 5.52 -0.47
CA SER A 120 8.64 5.92 0.71
C SER A 120 7.65 4.84 1.14
N ALA A 121 6.91 4.26 0.18
CA ALA A 121 6.00 3.14 0.47
C ALA A 121 6.75 1.94 1.09
N LEU A 122 7.93 1.58 0.57
CA LEU A 122 8.77 0.51 1.11
C LEU A 122 9.26 0.79 2.55
N ILE A 123 9.65 2.03 2.84
CA ILE A 123 10.11 2.44 4.18
C ILE A 123 8.94 2.37 5.18
N CYS A 124 7.77 2.91 4.82
CA CYS A 124 6.58 2.87 5.67
C CYS A 124 6.06 1.44 5.88
N LEU A 125 6.21 0.54 4.91
CA LEU A 125 5.83 -0.88 5.06
C LEU A 125 6.84 -1.70 5.87
N SER A 126 8.10 -1.26 5.97
CA SER A 126 9.18 -2.00 6.66
C SER A 126 9.46 -1.49 8.07
N SER A 127 9.05 -0.26 8.36
CA SER A 127 9.14 0.35 9.68
C SER A 127 7.73 0.31 10.27
N ASP A 128 7.55 -0.26 11.45
CA ASP A 128 6.30 -0.22 12.25
C ASP A 128 5.98 1.22 12.74
N GLN A 129 6.36 2.23 11.96
CA GLN A 129 5.95 3.61 12.16
C GLN A 129 4.47 3.68 11.82
N HIS A 130 3.65 3.46 12.85
CA HIS A 130 2.27 3.92 12.85
C HIS A 130 2.27 5.39 12.44
N CYS A 131 1.58 5.68 11.34
CA CYS A 131 1.03 7.00 11.08
C CYS A 131 -0.33 7.09 11.80
#